data_AF-A0A2N1MJP9-F1
#
_entry.id   AF-A0A2N1MJP9-F1
#
_cell.length_a   1.000
_cell.length_b   1.000
_cell.length_c   1.000
_cell.angle_alpha   90.00
_cell.angle_beta   90.00
_cell.angle_gamma   90.00
#
_symmetry.space_group_name_H-M   'P 1'
#
loop_
_entity.id
_entity.type
_entity.pdbx_description
1 polymer ?
#
loop_
_entity_poly.entity_id
_entity_poly.type
_entity_poly.pdbx_seq_one_letter_code
_entity_poly.pdbx_strand_id
1 'polypeptide(L)'
;MLTHFFSSQRVIPRRIQQKYFNYIRDKLLARKEIIRSRANSHKTRNTHTRTFFNFTYKKYHFYLGLYIPCHQHSTTSGIGSRPSCYIVPAPFVMSNCRRACVMHQRAFFKSNLYHNIRNGNTNTRLTNASGFVNSKQSHGNLLHQRWNNRVKKKIYSNRLDISYDSSYHARNVSSVIKLNNTHMYRKRLNNFSPKYSDNDNTKK
;
A
#
# COMPACT_ATOMS: atom_id res chain seq x y z
N MET A 1 13.43 29.52 10.71
CA MET A 1 13.55 28.04 10.75
C MET A 1 14.55 27.48 9.75
N LEU A 2 14.42 27.72 8.43
CA LEU A 2 15.38 27.19 7.44
C LEU A 2 16.78 27.84 7.54
N THR A 3 16.84 29.13 7.87
CA THR A 3 18.08 29.85 8.19
C THR A 3 18.84 29.22 9.37
N HIS A 4 18.12 28.87 10.43
CA HIS A 4 18.67 28.17 11.61
C HIS A 4 19.17 26.76 11.27
N PHE A 5 18.43 26.02 10.44
CA PHE A 5 18.90 24.74 9.92
C PHE A 5 20.26 24.90 9.23
N PHE A 6 20.39 25.84 8.30
CA PHE A 6 21.64 26.06 7.58
C PHE A 6 22.78 26.61 8.46
N SER A 7 22.51 27.50 9.42
CA SER A 7 23.54 28.00 10.34
C SER A 7 24.09 26.91 11.26
N SER A 8 23.27 25.92 11.63
CA SER A 8 23.70 24.78 12.44
C SER A 8 24.47 23.70 11.65
N GLN A 9 24.44 23.73 10.31
CA GLN A 9 25.10 22.70 9.50
C GLN A 9 26.60 22.95 9.35
N ARG A 10 27.41 22.04 9.91
CA ARG A 10 28.88 22.00 9.70
C ARG A 10 29.29 21.34 8.37
N VAL A 11 28.37 20.61 7.75
CA VAL A 11 28.65 19.74 6.58
C VAL A 11 28.30 20.36 5.22
N ILE A 12 27.53 21.45 5.21
CA ILE A 12 27.14 22.15 3.99
C ILE A 12 27.86 23.50 3.95
N PRO A 13 28.82 23.72 3.04
CA PRO A 13 29.52 25.01 2.93
C PRO A 13 28.57 26.17 2.62
N ARG A 14 28.86 27.38 3.12
CA ARG A 14 28.01 28.58 2.97
C ARG A 14 27.55 28.85 1.54
N ARG A 15 28.45 28.72 0.55
CA ARG A 15 28.14 28.87 -0.88
C ARG A 15 27.04 27.92 -1.35
N ILE A 16 27.04 26.68 -0.86
CA ILE A 16 26.03 25.67 -1.17
C ILE A 16 24.71 25.98 -0.44
N GLN A 17 24.79 26.45 0.80
CA GLN A 17 23.60 26.89 1.54
C GLN A 17 22.86 27.99 0.76
N GLN A 18 23.57 29.03 0.34
CA GLN A 18 23.01 30.14 -0.44
C GLN A 18 22.42 29.66 -1.77
N LYS A 19 23.12 28.78 -2.50
CA LYS A 19 22.65 28.20 -3.76
C LYS A 19 21.30 27.48 -3.62
N TYR A 20 21.13 26.69 -2.56
CA TYR A 20 19.93 25.85 -2.39
C TYR A 20 18.87 26.46 -1.47
N PHE A 21 19.13 27.60 -0.84
CA PHE A 21 18.21 28.20 0.12
C PHE A 21 16.83 28.45 -0.49
N ASN A 22 16.78 29.20 -1.60
CA ASN A 22 15.52 29.52 -2.28
C ASN A 22 14.84 28.26 -2.82
N TYR A 23 15.60 27.36 -3.44
CA TYR A 23 15.07 26.08 -3.92
C TYR A 23 14.39 25.25 -2.81
N ILE A 24 15.03 25.12 -1.65
CA ILE A 24 14.48 24.37 -0.52
C ILE A 24 13.26 25.10 0.08
N ARG A 25 13.31 26.43 0.18
CA ARG A 25 12.18 27.25 0.61
C ARG A 25 10.96 27.01 -0.30
N ASP A 26 11.15 27.08 -1.61
CA ASP A 26 10.08 26.88 -2.59
C ASP A 26 9.54 25.45 -2.55
N LYS A 27 10.41 24.45 -2.38
CA LYS A 27 10.01 23.06 -2.17
C LYS A 27 9.17 22.88 -0.90
N LEU A 28 9.50 23.56 0.20
CA LEU A 28 8.71 23.53 1.43
C LEU A 28 7.34 24.19 1.25
N LEU A 29 7.28 25.32 0.55
CA LEU A 29 6.02 25.99 0.22
C LEU A 29 5.14 25.12 -0.68
N ALA A 30 5.69 24.57 -1.76
CA ALA A 30 4.97 23.63 -2.62
C ALA A 30 4.47 22.41 -1.81
N ARG A 31 5.31 21.90 -0.89
CA ARG A 31 4.93 20.78 -0.02
C ARG A 31 3.76 21.12 0.88
N LYS A 32 3.70 22.35 1.43
CA LYS A 32 2.58 22.86 2.23
C LYS A 32 1.27 22.76 1.45
N GLU A 33 1.26 23.25 0.22
CA GLU A 33 0.05 23.23 -0.62
C GLU A 33 -0.37 21.82 -1.01
N ILE A 34 0.58 20.94 -1.36
CA ILE A 34 0.28 19.54 -1.69
C ILE A 34 -0.34 18.81 -0.47
N ILE A 35 0.20 19.05 0.73
CA ILE A 35 -0.33 18.47 1.97
C ILE A 35 -1.73 19.01 2.25
N ARG A 36 -1.92 20.33 2.18
CA ARG A 36 -3.23 20.98 2.42
C ARG A 36 -4.29 20.44 1.46
N SER A 37 -3.97 20.39 0.18
CA SER A 37 -4.83 19.83 -0.87
C SER A 37 -5.20 18.37 -0.59
N ARG A 38 -4.22 17.53 -0.21
CA ARG A 38 -4.48 16.12 0.14
C ARG A 38 -5.36 16.00 1.37
N ALA A 39 -5.05 16.73 2.44
CA ALA A 39 -5.74 16.65 3.72
C ALA A 39 -7.23 17.01 3.59
N ASN A 40 -7.52 18.06 2.81
CA ASN A 40 -8.86 18.56 2.56
C ASN A 40 -9.63 17.80 1.48
N SER A 41 -9.01 16.80 0.85
CA SER A 41 -9.71 15.98 -0.15
C SER A 41 -10.60 14.95 0.53
N HIS A 42 -11.87 14.90 0.13
CA HIS A 42 -12.85 13.90 0.60
C HIS A 42 -12.88 12.60 -0.21
N LYS A 43 -11.88 12.37 -1.07
CA LYS A 43 -11.79 11.15 -1.86
C LYS A 43 -11.58 9.94 -0.95
N THR A 44 -12.31 8.86 -1.20
CA THR A 44 -12.19 7.58 -0.47
C THR A 44 -10.93 6.79 -0.82
N ARG A 45 -10.08 7.31 -1.72
CA ARG A 45 -8.86 6.64 -2.17
C ARG A 45 -7.79 6.62 -1.08
N ASN A 46 -7.03 5.53 -1.04
CA ASN A 46 -5.93 5.33 -0.10
C ASN A 46 -4.59 5.93 -0.57
N THR A 47 -4.65 7.01 -1.34
CA THR A 47 -3.45 7.74 -1.77
C THR A 47 -2.92 8.58 -0.63
N HIS A 48 -1.64 8.40 -0.29
CA HIS A 48 -0.96 9.14 0.76
C HIS A 48 0.08 10.09 0.15
N THR A 49 0.25 11.24 0.78
CA THR A 49 1.25 12.26 0.44
C THR A 49 2.28 12.29 1.55
N ARG A 50 3.57 12.19 1.22
CA ARG A 50 4.66 12.36 2.22
C ARG A 50 4.73 13.81 2.71
N THR A 51 4.97 13.98 4.00
CA THR A 51 5.06 15.30 4.66
C THR A 51 6.43 15.95 4.53
N PHE A 52 7.40 15.20 4.02
CA PHE A 52 8.79 15.59 3.82
C PHE A 52 9.28 15.26 2.40
N PHE A 53 10.45 15.78 2.07
CA PHE A 53 11.24 15.42 0.89
C PHE A 53 12.71 15.25 1.29
N ASN A 54 13.48 14.61 0.43
CA ASN A 54 14.89 14.34 0.67
C ASN A 54 15.72 15.45 0.02
N PHE A 55 16.71 15.94 0.75
CA PHE A 55 17.78 16.79 0.24
C PHE A 55 19.10 16.09 0.52
N THR A 56 19.84 15.77 -0.54
CA THR A 56 21.12 15.06 -0.43
C THR A 56 22.25 16.00 -0.83
N TYR A 57 23.33 16.00 -0.04
CA TYR A 57 24.56 16.69 -0.37
C TYR A 57 25.76 15.78 -0.09
N LYS A 58 26.49 15.37 -1.14
CA LYS A 58 27.54 14.35 -1.06
C LYS A 58 26.99 13.09 -0.37
N LYS A 59 27.59 12.68 0.76
CA LYS A 59 27.19 11.52 1.56
C LYS A 59 26.08 11.81 2.60
N TYR A 60 25.65 13.06 2.73
CA TYR A 60 24.70 13.47 3.77
C TYR A 60 23.26 13.53 3.22
N HIS A 61 22.34 12.92 3.96
CA HIS A 61 20.92 12.88 3.63
C HIS A 61 20.12 13.64 4.67
N PHE A 62 19.35 14.63 4.22
CA PHE A 62 18.47 15.44 5.05
C PHE A 62 17.02 15.21 4.65
N TYR A 63 16.16 15.02 5.66
CA TYR A 63 14.72 14.94 5.47
C TYR A 63 14.09 16.26 5.88
N LEU A 64 13.67 17.04 4.88
CA LEU A 64 13.09 18.37 5.08
C LEU A 64 11.59 18.29 4.88
N GLY A 65 10.81 18.75 5.85
CA GLY A 65 9.36 18.61 5.80
C GLY A 65 8.64 19.54 6.75
N LEU A 66 7.32 19.43 6.71
CA LEU A 66 6.44 20.13 7.64
C LEU A 66 6.10 19.23 8.80
N TYR A 67 6.22 19.78 10.00
CA TYR A 67 5.81 19.09 11.20
C TYR A 67 4.29 18.96 11.22
N ILE A 68 3.82 17.72 11.26
CA ILE A 68 2.39 17.39 11.31
C ILE A 68 2.22 16.41 12.46
N PRO A 69 1.49 16.77 13.53
CA PRO A 69 1.35 15.90 14.68
C PRO A 69 0.54 14.66 14.32
N CYS A 70 0.91 13.53 14.90
CA CYS A 70 0.10 12.32 14.83
C CYS A 70 -1.28 12.57 15.45
N HIS A 71 -2.32 11.95 14.88
CA HIS A 71 -3.70 12.04 15.36
C HIS A 71 -4.25 10.70 15.86
N GLN A 72 -3.39 9.71 16.06
CA GLN A 72 -3.81 8.40 16.54
C GLN A 72 -3.77 8.38 18.07
N HIS A 73 -4.86 7.91 18.68
CA HIS A 73 -4.88 7.56 20.10
C HIS A 73 -4.30 6.16 20.28
N SER A 74 -3.50 5.98 21.31
CA SER A 74 -2.91 4.69 21.67
C SER A 74 -4.03 3.71 22.05
N THR A 75 -4.40 2.78 21.17
CA THR A 75 -5.34 1.69 21.50
C THR A 75 -4.57 0.49 22.02
N THR A 76 -3.97 0.63 23.20
CA THR A 76 -3.49 -0.52 23.97
C THR A 76 -4.21 -0.53 25.30
N SER A 77 -5.20 -1.40 25.41
CA SER A 77 -5.79 -1.84 26.67
C SER A 77 -4.71 -2.62 27.44
N GLY A 78 -3.89 -1.89 28.21
CA GLY A 78 -2.78 -2.45 28.96
C GLY A 78 -2.12 -1.36 29.80
N ILE A 79 -2.13 -1.59 31.10
CA ILE A 79 -1.62 -0.79 32.23
C ILE A 79 -0.56 0.25 31.82
N GLY A 80 -0.90 1.54 32.01
CA GLY A 80 -0.02 2.69 31.83
C GLY A 80 -0.49 3.61 30.70
N SER A 81 -0.92 4.82 31.07
CA SER A 81 -1.19 5.93 30.14
C SER A 81 0.09 6.29 29.38
N ARG A 82 0.30 5.67 28.22
CA ARG A 82 1.43 6.00 27.34
C ARG A 82 1.29 7.45 26.85
N PRO A 83 2.37 8.24 26.84
CA PRO A 83 2.32 9.64 26.41
C PRO A 83 1.73 9.72 25.00
N SER A 84 0.80 10.64 24.83
CA SER A 84 0.14 10.90 23.57
C SER A 84 1.18 11.13 22.47
N CYS A 85 1.09 10.41 21.36
CA CYS A 85 2.07 10.51 20.27
C CYS A 85 2.03 11.83 19.48
N TYR A 86 1.32 12.86 19.99
CA TYR A 86 1.22 14.17 19.35
C TYR A 86 2.58 14.80 19.08
N ILE A 87 3.61 14.47 19.88
CA ILE A 87 4.98 14.96 19.72
C ILE A 87 5.66 14.34 18.48
N VAL A 88 5.25 13.14 18.04
CA VAL A 88 5.89 12.44 16.92
C VAL A 88 5.26 12.87 15.60
N PRO A 89 6.05 13.34 14.62
CA PRO A 89 5.52 13.76 13.34
C PRO A 89 4.95 12.58 12.55
N ALA A 90 3.85 12.82 11.83
CA ALA A 90 3.32 11.91 10.84
C ALA A 90 4.11 12.05 9.53
N PRO A 91 4.75 10.98 9.01
CA PRO A 91 5.50 11.04 7.75
C PRO A 91 4.60 11.14 6.51
N PHE A 92 3.28 10.98 6.66
CA PHE A 92 2.31 11.06 5.57
C PHE A 92 0.98 11.67 6.02
N VAL A 93 0.25 12.19 5.04
CA VAL A 93 -1.15 12.63 5.17
C VAL A 93 -1.97 12.04 4.01
N MET A 94 -3.19 11.64 4.32
CA MET A 94 -4.18 11.14 3.36
C MET A 94 -5.41 12.06 3.34
N SER A 95 -6.33 11.77 2.42
CA SER A 95 -7.68 12.35 2.38
C SER A 95 -8.39 12.26 3.75
N ASN A 96 -9.21 13.26 4.07
CA ASN A 96 -9.87 13.48 5.37
C ASN A 96 -8.89 13.64 6.54
N CYS A 97 -7.77 14.34 6.32
CA CYS A 97 -6.75 14.59 7.34
C CYS A 97 -6.18 13.33 8.04
N ARG A 98 -6.39 12.14 7.45
CA ARG A 98 -5.98 10.87 8.07
C ARG A 98 -4.45 10.76 8.02
N ARG A 99 -3.85 10.49 9.17
CA ARG A 99 -2.40 10.48 9.37
C ARG A 99 -2.03 9.69 10.61
N ALA A 100 -0.82 9.14 10.60
CA ALA A 100 -0.25 8.42 11.74
C ALA A 100 1.27 8.59 11.74
N CYS A 101 1.89 8.60 12.92
CA CYS A 101 3.34 8.51 13.06
C CYS A 101 3.84 7.10 12.73
N VAL A 102 5.16 6.94 12.66
CA VAL A 102 5.82 5.65 12.36
C VAL A 102 5.38 4.53 13.32
N MET A 103 5.20 4.85 14.61
CA MET A 103 4.74 3.87 15.61
C MET A 103 3.30 3.40 15.37
N HIS A 104 2.43 4.31 14.95
CA HIS A 104 1.02 4.02 14.70
C HIS A 104 0.71 3.61 13.27
N GLN A 105 1.65 3.75 12.34
CA GLN A 105 1.45 3.47 10.92
C GLN A 105 0.90 2.06 10.68
N ARG A 106 1.44 1.05 11.37
CA ARG A 106 0.99 -0.35 11.21
C ARG A 106 -0.45 -0.54 11.71
N ALA A 107 -0.77 0.00 12.88
CA ALA A 107 -2.13 -0.08 13.45
C ALA A 107 -3.13 0.71 12.61
N PHE A 108 -2.75 1.93 12.21
CA PHE A 108 -3.51 2.82 11.35
C PHE A 108 -3.86 2.16 10.01
N PHE A 109 -2.91 1.47 9.37
CA PHE A 109 -3.19 0.80 8.12
C PHE A 109 -3.99 -0.50 8.27
N LYS A 110 -3.86 -1.20 9.41
CA LYS A 110 -4.75 -2.31 9.77
C LYS A 110 -6.21 -1.88 9.92
N SER A 111 -6.48 -0.72 10.52
CA SER A 111 -7.84 -0.23 10.72
C SER A 111 -8.40 0.52 9.51
N ASN A 112 -7.58 1.34 8.82
CA ASN A 112 -8.08 2.32 7.84
C ASN A 112 -7.82 1.99 6.36
N LEU A 113 -6.99 1.00 5.99
CA LEU A 113 -6.72 0.69 4.57
C LEU A 113 -7.33 -0.60 4.04
N TYR A 114 -7.76 -1.50 4.91
CA TYR A 114 -8.34 -2.77 4.47
C TYR A 114 -9.79 -2.65 3.99
N HIS A 115 -10.29 -1.45 3.66
CA HIS A 115 -11.55 -1.28 2.92
C HIS A 115 -11.47 -1.74 1.44
N ASN A 116 -10.29 -2.16 0.95
CA ASN A 116 -10.16 -2.85 -0.36
C ASN A 116 -10.51 -4.35 -0.25
N ILE A 117 -10.52 -4.92 0.96
CA ILE A 117 -11.44 -6.01 1.26
C ILE A 117 -12.78 -5.30 1.38
N ARG A 118 -13.83 -5.72 0.68
CA ARG A 118 -15.20 -5.23 0.96
C ARG A 118 -15.38 -5.25 2.49
N ASN A 119 -15.25 -4.11 3.14
CA ASN A 119 -15.62 -3.96 4.53
C ASN A 119 -17.13 -3.97 4.48
N GLY A 120 -17.71 -5.15 4.69
CA GLY A 120 -19.11 -5.24 5.07
C GLY A 120 -19.25 -4.34 6.29
N ASN A 121 -19.96 -3.23 6.12
CA ASN A 121 -20.31 -2.33 7.20
C ASN A 121 -20.79 -3.16 8.39
N THR A 122 -20.13 -3.00 9.53
CA THR A 122 -20.48 -3.71 10.77
C THR A 122 -21.82 -3.28 11.36
N ASN A 123 -22.57 -2.37 10.72
CA ASN A 123 -23.91 -1.97 11.14
C ASN A 123 -25.02 -2.23 10.10
N THR A 124 -24.72 -2.97 9.02
CA THR A 124 -25.76 -3.50 8.12
C THR A 124 -25.40 -4.91 7.66
N ARG A 125 -25.32 -5.85 8.61
CA ARG A 125 -25.52 -7.27 8.30
C ARG A 125 -27.01 -7.52 8.05
N LEU A 126 -27.54 -6.92 6.99
CA LEU A 126 -28.49 -7.66 6.17
C LEU A 126 -27.66 -8.69 5.43
N THR A 127 -27.83 -9.92 5.89
CA THR A 127 -27.40 -11.16 5.27
C THR A 127 -27.56 -11.11 3.75
N ASN A 128 -26.50 -10.71 3.05
CA ASN A 128 -26.33 -11.16 1.67
C ASN A 128 -26.16 -12.68 1.74
N ALA A 129 -27.10 -13.40 1.11
CA ALA A 129 -27.41 -14.82 1.24
C ALA A 129 -26.31 -15.82 0.80
N SER A 130 -25.05 -15.60 1.17
CA SER A 130 -24.04 -16.67 1.19
C SER A 130 -23.05 -16.40 2.31
N GLY A 131 -23.16 -17.19 3.39
CA GLY A 131 -22.33 -17.13 4.60
C GLY A 131 -20.87 -17.52 4.36
N PHE A 132 -20.18 -16.87 3.43
CA PHE A 132 -18.79 -17.16 3.13
C PHE A 132 -17.86 -16.53 4.17
N VAL A 133 -17.47 -17.32 5.16
CA VAL A 133 -16.44 -16.98 6.15
C VAL A 133 -15.08 -16.96 5.43
N ASN A 134 -14.29 -15.89 5.58
CA ASN A 134 -12.92 -15.82 5.00
C ASN A 134 -11.90 -16.41 5.98
N SER A 135 -11.88 -17.74 6.12
CA SER A 135 -10.94 -18.48 6.97
C SER A 135 -9.98 -19.31 6.11
N LYS A 136 -8.87 -19.78 6.70
CA LYS A 136 -7.97 -20.73 6.02
C LYS A 136 -8.70 -22.00 5.57
N GLN A 137 -9.63 -22.46 6.39
CA GLN A 137 -10.46 -23.64 6.10
C GLN A 137 -11.39 -23.39 4.90
N SER A 138 -12.08 -22.25 4.85
CA SER A 138 -12.98 -21.96 3.72
C SER A 138 -12.22 -21.83 2.40
N HIS A 139 -11.02 -21.24 2.42
CA HIS A 139 -10.16 -21.19 1.24
C HIS A 139 -9.69 -22.58 0.82
N GLY A 140 -9.32 -23.45 1.77
CA GLY A 140 -8.97 -24.85 1.51
C GLY A 140 -10.12 -25.63 0.86
N ASN A 141 -11.32 -25.53 1.42
CA ASN A 141 -12.53 -26.18 0.90
C ASN A 141 -12.89 -25.68 -0.50
N LEU A 142 -12.77 -24.37 -0.75
CA LEU A 142 -13.01 -23.78 -2.07
C LEU A 142 -12.02 -24.30 -3.13
N LEU A 143 -10.74 -24.44 -2.78
CA LEU A 143 -9.73 -25.02 -3.67
C LEU A 143 -10.03 -26.49 -3.97
N HIS A 144 -10.40 -27.26 -2.94
CA HIS A 144 -10.81 -28.66 -3.09
C HIS A 144 -11.99 -28.79 -4.03
N GLN A 145 -13.08 -28.04 -3.80
CA GLN A 145 -14.27 -28.04 -4.66
C GLN A 145 -13.94 -27.66 -6.11
N ARG A 146 -13.13 -26.62 -6.32
CA ARG A 146 -12.72 -26.19 -7.68
C ARG A 146 -11.91 -27.26 -8.41
N TRP A 147 -11.01 -27.94 -7.70
CA TRP A 147 -10.25 -29.06 -8.26
C TRP A 147 -11.17 -30.26 -8.55
N ASN A 148 -12.00 -30.65 -7.59
CA ASN A 148 -12.90 -31.81 -7.69
C ASN A 148 -13.89 -31.65 -8.85
N ASN A 149 -14.49 -30.46 -8.97
CA ASN A 149 -15.43 -30.14 -10.04
C ASN A 149 -14.72 -29.75 -11.36
N ARG A 150 -13.38 -29.87 -11.43
CA ARG A 150 -12.55 -29.54 -12.60
C ARG A 150 -12.84 -28.16 -13.18
N VAL A 151 -13.12 -27.18 -12.31
CA VAL A 151 -13.51 -25.83 -12.71
C VAL A 151 -12.37 -25.17 -13.47
N LYS A 152 -12.67 -24.72 -14.70
CA LYS A 152 -11.77 -23.91 -15.52
C LYS A 152 -12.27 -22.48 -15.51
N LYS A 153 -11.36 -21.55 -15.19
CA LYS A 153 -11.61 -20.12 -15.27
C LYS A 153 -10.86 -19.56 -16.47
N LYS A 154 -11.58 -18.98 -17.43
CA LYS A 154 -10.98 -18.22 -18.51
C LYS A 154 -10.46 -16.88 -17.98
N ILE A 155 -9.22 -16.55 -18.27
CA ILE A 155 -8.53 -15.34 -17.83
C ILE A 155 -7.97 -14.64 -19.07
N TYR A 156 -8.11 -13.32 -19.10
CA TYR A 156 -7.46 -12.47 -20.10
C TYR A 156 -6.42 -11.60 -19.40
N SER A 157 -5.23 -11.50 -20.01
CA SER A 157 -4.10 -10.73 -19.50
C SER A 157 -3.85 -9.52 -20.40
N ASN A 158 -4.39 -8.36 -20.03
CA ASN A 158 -4.20 -7.10 -20.77
C ASN A 158 -2.71 -6.70 -20.94
N ARG A 159 -1.82 -7.19 -20.08
CA ARG A 159 -0.37 -6.88 -20.18
C ARG A 159 0.31 -7.65 -21.32
N LEU A 160 -0.21 -8.84 -21.63
CA LEU A 160 0.39 -9.77 -22.59
C LEU A 160 -0.49 -9.98 -23.81
N ASP A 161 -1.70 -9.41 -23.80
CA ASP A 161 -2.76 -9.64 -24.78
C ASP A 161 -2.99 -11.11 -25.12
N ILE A 162 -2.92 -11.97 -24.09
CA ILE A 162 -3.23 -13.39 -24.20
C ILE A 162 -4.45 -13.74 -23.34
N SER A 163 -5.25 -14.68 -23.84
CA SER A 163 -6.25 -15.38 -23.05
C SER A 163 -5.78 -16.79 -22.73
N TYR A 164 -6.12 -17.28 -21.54
CA TYR A 164 -5.76 -18.64 -21.11
C TYR A 164 -6.76 -19.16 -20.08
N ASP A 165 -6.82 -20.48 -19.97
CA ASP A 165 -7.62 -21.17 -18.97
C ASP A 165 -6.78 -21.49 -17.74
N SER A 166 -7.31 -21.14 -16.57
CA SER A 166 -6.73 -21.50 -15.29
C SER A 166 -7.58 -22.56 -14.58
N SER A 167 -6.92 -23.60 -14.09
CA SER A 167 -7.53 -24.67 -13.29
C SER A 167 -6.64 -25.03 -12.10
N TYR A 168 -7.18 -25.78 -11.15
CA TYR A 168 -6.41 -26.36 -10.05
C TYR A 168 -6.19 -27.85 -10.28
N HIS A 169 -5.02 -28.34 -9.87
CA HIS A 169 -4.63 -29.74 -9.95
C HIS A 169 -4.01 -30.17 -8.61
N ALA A 170 -4.37 -31.35 -8.11
CA ALA A 170 -3.70 -31.94 -6.95
C ALA A 170 -2.23 -32.25 -7.27
N ARG A 171 -1.32 -32.04 -6.32
CA ARG A 171 0.06 -32.51 -6.49
C ARG A 171 0.14 -34.02 -6.32
N ASN A 172 1.05 -34.62 -7.07
CA ASN A 172 1.50 -35.98 -6.82
C ASN A 172 2.50 -36.02 -5.66
N VAL A 173 2.51 -37.13 -4.93
CA VAL A 173 3.37 -37.38 -3.76
C VAL A 173 4.84 -37.17 -4.11
N SER A 174 5.28 -37.64 -5.28
CA SER A 174 6.66 -37.47 -5.73
C SER A 174 7.07 -36.01 -5.92
N SER A 175 6.19 -35.10 -6.38
CA SER A 175 6.54 -33.67 -6.47
C SER A 175 6.47 -32.96 -5.13
N VAL A 176 5.70 -33.45 -4.17
CA VAL A 176 5.68 -32.91 -2.80
C VAL A 176 7.01 -33.21 -2.14
N ILE A 177 7.44 -34.47 -2.20
CA ILE A 177 8.68 -34.95 -1.58
C ILE A 177 9.92 -34.37 -2.29
N LYS A 178 10.04 -34.52 -3.62
CA LYS A 178 11.24 -34.11 -4.36
C LYS A 178 11.46 -32.60 -4.39
N LEU A 179 10.38 -31.81 -4.44
CA LEU A 179 10.45 -30.35 -4.59
C LEU A 179 10.05 -29.61 -3.31
N ASN A 180 9.95 -30.32 -2.17
CA ASN A 180 9.56 -29.81 -0.85
C ASN A 180 8.35 -28.84 -0.88
N ASN A 181 7.30 -29.21 -1.62
CA ASN A 181 6.15 -28.33 -1.78
C ASN A 181 5.14 -28.54 -0.65
N THR A 182 4.87 -27.49 0.11
CA THR A 182 3.93 -27.52 1.25
C THR A 182 2.46 -27.38 0.87
N HIS A 183 2.15 -27.12 -0.41
CA HIS A 183 0.79 -26.85 -0.88
C HIS A 183 0.18 -28.06 -1.60
N MET A 184 -1.04 -28.46 -1.20
CA MET A 184 -1.75 -29.63 -1.77
C MET A 184 -2.14 -29.44 -3.24
N TYR A 185 -2.58 -28.23 -3.61
CA TYR A 185 -3.03 -27.91 -4.97
C TYR A 185 -2.05 -26.98 -5.68
N ARG A 186 -1.87 -27.18 -6.98
CA ARG A 186 -1.16 -26.26 -7.88
C ARG A 186 -2.11 -25.68 -8.92
N LYS A 187 -1.84 -24.44 -9.32
CA LYS A 187 -2.55 -23.79 -10.42
C LYS A 187 -1.92 -24.23 -11.75
N ARG A 188 -2.75 -24.68 -12.68
CA ARG A 188 -2.36 -25.05 -14.05
C ARG A 188 -2.96 -24.05 -15.03
N LEU A 189 -2.15 -23.57 -15.96
CA LEU A 189 -2.54 -22.65 -17.01
C LEU A 189 -2.44 -23.38 -18.35
N ASN A 190 -3.50 -23.38 -19.14
CA ASN A 190 -3.58 -24.07 -20.44
C ASN A 190 -4.28 -23.16 -21.46
N ASN A 191 -4.33 -23.59 -22.73
CA ASN A 191 -5.09 -22.93 -23.80
C ASN A 191 -4.71 -21.46 -24.00
N PHE A 192 -3.41 -21.19 -24.06
CA PHE A 192 -2.91 -19.86 -24.35
C PHE A 192 -3.28 -19.49 -25.79
N SER A 193 -4.07 -18.44 -25.95
CA SER A 193 -4.36 -17.85 -27.25
C SER A 193 -3.99 -16.37 -27.24
N PRO A 194 -3.18 -15.91 -28.20
CA PRO A 194 -2.97 -14.48 -28.39
C PRO A 194 -4.27 -13.84 -28.88
N LYS A 195 -4.45 -12.58 -28.50
CA LYS A 195 -5.56 -11.75 -28.92
C LYS A 195 -4.97 -10.51 -29.58
N TYR A 196 -4.78 -10.59 -30.90
CA TYR A 196 -4.24 -9.49 -31.67
C TYR A 196 -5.29 -8.39 -31.82
N SER A 197 -4.81 -7.15 -31.96
CA SER A 197 -5.65 -6.01 -32.30
C SER A 197 -6.18 -6.17 -33.72
N ASP A 198 -7.46 -5.87 -33.95
CA ASP A 198 -8.08 -5.87 -35.29
C ASP A 198 -7.59 -4.70 -36.16
N ASN A 199 -6.86 -3.74 -35.58
CA ASN A 199 -6.26 -2.62 -36.32
C ASN A 199 -4.96 -3.06 -37.00
N ASP A 200 -4.96 -3.02 -38.34
CA ASP A 200 -3.84 -3.44 -39.20
C ASP A 200 -2.50 -2.76 -38.87
N ASN A 201 -2.51 -1.54 -38.31
CA ASN A 201 -1.27 -0.85 -37.89
C ASN A 201 -0.63 -1.40 -36.60
N THR A 202 -1.37 -2.23 -35.86
CA THR A 202 -0.95 -2.82 -34.57
C THR A 202 -1.04 -4.35 -34.55
N LYS A 203 -1.41 -4.95 -35.69
CA LYS A 203 -1.50 -6.38 -35.90
C LYS A 203 -0.07 -6.92 -35.99
N LYS A 204 0.31 -7.80 -35.05
CA LYS A 204 1.59 -8.52 -35.05
C LYS A 204 1.32 -10.01 -35.09
#